data_AF-W7T4H6-F1
#
_entry.id   AF-W7T4H6-F1
#
_cell.length_a   1.000
_cell.length_b   1.000
_cell.length_c   1.000
_cell.angle_alpha   90.00
_cell.angle_beta   90.00
_cell.angle_gamma   90.00
#
_symmetry.space_group_name_H-M   'P 1'
#
loop_
_entity.id
_entity.type
_entity.pdbx_description
1 polymer ?
#
loop_
_entity_poly.entity_id
_entity_poly.type
_entity_poly.pdbx_seq_one_letter_code
_entity_poly.pdbx_strand_id
1 'polypeptide(L)'
;MDVVAFVKDPRWGLDVLDSARPFFPADPPAWTLAGFTGAPTSPDALVMIRVVAHVGSEAKRCLTPAAQAWRSSYPMSAAVAKGSLLFVSGHVATGPDGTVEPPYDHVAQSRECYAGMLDCLK
;
A
#
# COMPACT_ATOMS: atom_id res chain seq x y z
N MET A 1 2.27 -9.24 -6.38
CA MET A 1 1.98 -8.10 -7.27
C MET A 1 2.03 -6.87 -6.43
N ASP A 2 2.74 -5.87 -6.91
CA ASP A 2 2.87 -4.55 -6.31
C ASP A 2 2.19 -3.52 -7.21
N VAL A 3 1.46 -2.59 -6.59
CA VAL A 3 0.79 -1.48 -7.27
C VAL A 3 1.25 -0.18 -6.61
N VAL A 4 1.76 0.74 -7.42
CA VAL A 4 2.07 2.09 -6.99
C VAL A 4 1.15 3.05 -7.73
N ALA A 5 0.35 3.81 -6.99
CA ALA A 5 -0.38 4.94 -7.56
C ALA A 5 0.21 6.26 -7.08
N PHE A 6 0.52 7.10 -8.06
CA PHE A 6 0.88 8.49 -7.87
C PHE A 6 -0.37 9.34 -8.07
N VAL A 7 -0.76 10.11 -7.05
CA VAL A 7 -2.03 10.83 -6.99
C VAL A 7 -1.78 12.33 -6.84
N LYS A 8 -2.40 13.15 -7.70
CA LYS A 8 -2.09 14.59 -7.81
C LYS A 8 -2.49 15.33 -6.54
N ASP A 9 -3.62 14.94 -5.97
CA ASP A 9 -4.04 15.30 -4.63
C ASP A 9 -3.97 14.06 -3.74
N PRO A 10 -3.05 13.99 -2.75
CA PRO A 10 -2.90 12.81 -1.91
C PRO A 10 -4.16 12.48 -1.09
N ARG A 11 -5.09 13.43 -0.92
CA ARG A 11 -6.36 13.20 -0.22
C ARG A 11 -7.29 12.24 -0.97
N TRP A 12 -7.12 12.07 -2.27
CA TRP A 12 -7.87 11.10 -3.07
C TRP A 12 -7.35 9.67 -2.96
N GLY A 13 -6.32 9.42 -2.15
CA GLY A 13 -5.69 8.10 -2.06
C GLY A 13 -6.67 6.98 -1.74
N LEU A 14 -7.63 7.21 -0.83
CA LEU A 14 -8.65 6.23 -0.48
C LEU A 14 -9.70 6.06 -1.60
N ASP A 15 -10.07 7.13 -2.29
CA ASP A 15 -10.99 7.06 -3.45
C ASP A 15 -10.42 6.20 -4.58
N VAL A 16 -9.10 6.24 -4.78
CA VAL A 16 -8.39 5.38 -5.74
C VAL A 16 -8.51 3.90 -5.33
N LEU A 17 -8.33 3.60 -4.05
CA LEU A 17 -8.49 2.23 -3.53
C LEU A 17 -9.94 1.73 -3.65
N ASP A 18 -10.92 2.57 -3.33
CA ASP A 18 -12.33 2.19 -3.47
C ASP A 18 -12.71 1.95 -4.93
N SER A 19 -12.22 2.78 -5.84
CA SER A 19 -12.37 2.58 -7.29
C SER A 19 -11.70 1.29 -7.79
N ALA A 20 -10.63 0.84 -7.13
CA ALA A 20 -9.91 -0.38 -7.48
C ALA A 20 -10.60 -1.67 -6.99
N ARG A 21 -11.56 -1.57 -6.06
CA ARG A 21 -12.20 -2.72 -5.38
C ARG A 21 -12.76 -3.77 -6.34
N PRO A 22 -13.48 -3.43 -7.42
CA PRO A 22 -14.04 -4.43 -8.34
C PRO A 22 -12.96 -5.27 -9.06
N PHE A 23 -11.73 -4.76 -9.18
CA PHE A 23 -10.64 -5.44 -9.86
C PHE A 23 -9.86 -6.40 -8.94
N PHE A 24 -10.06 -6.29 -7.62
CA PHE A 24 -9.42 -7.14 -6.62
C PHE A 24 -10.45 -7.71 -5.64
N PRO A 25 -11.40 -8.55 -6.11
CA PRO A 25 -12.44 -9.13 -5.25
C PRO A 25 -11.89 -10.13 -4.21
N ALA A 26 -10.72 -10.68 -4.47
CA ALA A 26 -9.95 -11.54 -3.57
C ALA A 26 -8.46 -11.30 -3.81
N ASP A 27 -7.63 -11.70 -2.85
CA ASP A 27 -6.18 -11.57 -2.90
C ASP A 27 -5.73 -10.18 -3.36
N PRO A 28 -5.89 -9.13 -2.54
CA PRO A 28 -5.47 -7.78 -2.92
C PRO A 28 -3.94 -7.69 -3.09
N PRO A 29 -3.43 -6.74 -3.89
CA PRO A 29 -1.98 -6.57 -4.06
C PRO A 29 -1.36 -5.79 -2.89
N ALA A 30 -0.02 -5.73 -2.87
CA ALA A 30 0.66 -4.69 -2.13
C ALA A 30 0.40 -3.34 -2.82
N TRP A 31 0.26 -2.26 -2.05
CA TRP A 31 -0.13 -0.95 -2.52
C TRP A 31 0.74 0.16 -1.92
N THR A 32 1.21 1.06 -2.76
CA THR A 32 1.79 2.33 -2.36
C THR A 32 1.00 3.47 -2.98
N LEU A 33 0.46 4.34 -2.13
CA LEU A 33 -0.15 5.60 -2.52
C LEU A 33 0.86 6.72 -2.23
N ALA A 34 1.21 7.50 -3.24
CA ALA A 34 2.12 8.63 -3.08
C ALA A 34 1.58 9.88 -3.78
N GLY A 35 1.74 11.04 -3.15
CA GLY A 35 1.51 12.32 -3.81
C GLY A 35 2.56 12.56 -4.91
N PHE A 36 2.18 13.23 -5.98
CA PHE A 36 3.12 13.70 -7.00
C PHE A 36 2.73 15.10 -7.51
N THR A 37 3.72 15.86 -7.97
CA THR A 37 3.51 17.24 -8.47
C THR A 37 3.28 17.31 -9.98
N GLY A 38 3.25 16.15 -10.66
CA GLY A 38 3.07 16.05 -12.11
C GLY A 38 4.01 15.03 -12.75
N ALA A 39 3.71 14.63 -13.99
CA ALA A 39 4.51 13.69 -14.76
C ALA A 39 5.08 14.36 -16.02
N PRO A 40 6.37 14.18 -16.35
CA PRO A 40 6.97 14.84 -17.51
C PRO A 40 6.25 14.57 -18.83
N THR A 41 5.72 13.37 -19.02
CA THR A 41 5.04 12.94 -20.25
C THR A 41 3.51 13.05 -20.17
N SER A 42 2.97 13.43 -19.00
CA SER A 42 1.52 13.47 -18.75
C SER A 42 1.20 14.51 -17.67
N PRO A 43 1.41 15.81 -17.93
CA PRO A 43 1.27 16.87 -16.93
C PRO A 43 -0.15 17.00 -16.35
N ASP A 44 -1.17 16.58 -17.13
CA ASP A 44 -2.57 16.63 -16.72
C ASP A 44 -3.06 15.36 -16.02
N ALA A 45 -2.19 14.35 -15.84
CA ALA A 45 -2.56 13.13 -15.14
C ALA A 45 -3.01 13.44 -13.69
N LEU A 46 -4.19 12.94 -13.32
CA LEU A 46 -4.70 13.02 -11.95
C LEU A 46 -4.20 11.84 -11.11
N VAL A 47 -4.09 10.67 -11.75
CA VAL A 47 -3.60 9.42 -11.16
C VAL A 47 -2.71 8.75 -12.19
N MET A 48 -1.53 8.27 -11.77
CA MET A 48 -0.71 7.35 -12.55
C MET A 48 -0.50 6.07 -11.78
N ILE A 49 -0.74 4.93 -12.42
CA ILE A 49 -0.62 3.62 -11.79
C ILE A 49 0.52 2.85 -12.46
N ARG A 50 1.41 2.29 -11.65
CA ARG A 50 2.43 1.33 -12.06
C ARG A 50 2.20 0.01 -11.36
N VAL A 51 2.43 -1.09 -12.07
CA VAL A 51 2.19 -2.45 -11.56
C VAL A 51 3.37 -3.34 -11.87
N VAL A 52 3.81 -4.12 -10.88
CA VAL A 52 4.76 -5.22 -11.05
C VAL A 52 4.07 -6.53 -10.68
N ALA A 53 3.93 -7.43 -11.66
CA ALA A 53 3.29 -8.72 -11.48
C ALA A 53 4.31 -9.87 -11.60
N HIS A 54 4.24 -10.82 -10.68
CA HIS A 54 4.99 -12.07 -10.77
C HIS A 54 4.11 -13.13 -11.46
N VAL A 55 4.54 -13.60 -12.63
CA VAL A 55 3.76 -14.48 -13.53
C VAL A 55 3.94 -15.98 -13.28
N GLY A 56 4.85 -16.39 -12.38
CA GLY A 56 5.05 -17.80 -12.01
C GLY A 56 3.83 -18.46 -11.33
N SER A 57 3.86 -19.77 -11.19
CA SER A 57 2.74 -20.60 -10.72
C SER A 57 2.61 -20.71 -9.20
N GLU A 58 3.56 -20.18 -8.44
CA GLU A 58 3.57 -20.24 -6.98
C GLU A 58 2.33 -19.57 -6.39
N ALA A 59 1.86 -20.07 -5.24
CA ALA A 59 0.73 -19.46 -4.57
C ALA A 59 1.06 -18.02 -4.11
N LYS A 60 0.11 -17.11 -4.31
CA LYS A 60 0.16 -15.77 -3.75
C LYS A 60 -0.27 -15.83 -2.29
N ARG A 61 0.46 -15.15 -1.40
CA ARG A 61 0.09 -14.99 0.01
C ARG A 61 -0.02 -13.51 0.36
N CYS A 62 -1.22 -13.08 0.73
CA CYS A 62 -1.51 -11.73 1.22
C CYS A 62 -1.21 -11.65 2.71
N LEU A 63 -0.50 -10.61 3.15
CA LEU A 63 -0.04 -10.43 4.52
C LEU A 63 -0.49 -9.08 5.03
N THR A 64 -1.23 -9.08 6.14
CA THR A 64 -1.64 -7.86 6.85
C THR A 64 -1.52 -8.14 8.36
N PRO A 65 -0.46 -7.67 9.03
CA PRO A 65 -0.33 -7.80 10.47
C PRO A 65 -1.48 -7.15 11.22
N ALA A 66 -1.80 -7.64 12.43
CA ALA A 66 -2.89 -7.12 13.25
C ALA A 66 -2.72 -5.62 13.58
N ALA A 67 -1.48 -5.15 13.73
CA ALA A 67 -1.16 -3.73 13.92
C ALA A 67 -1.59 -2.83 12.73
N GLN A 68 -1.87 -3.42 11.57
CA GLN A 68 -2.28 -2.73 10.34
C GLN A 68 -3.67 -3.18 9.87
N ALA A 69 -4.53 -3.62 10.81
CA ALA A 69 -5.84 -4.21 10.49
C ALA A 69 -6.76 -3.30 9.64
N TRP A 70 -6.65 -1.98 9.79
CA TRP A 70 -7.40 -0.98 9.01
C TRP A 70 -7.30 -1.18 7.49
N ARG A 71 -6.18 -1.74 7.00
CA ARG A 71 -5.96 -2.01 5.57
C ARG A 71 -6.97 -2.99 4.98
N SER A 72 -7.51 -3.89 5.81
CA SER A 72 -8.47 -4.92 5.40
C SER A 72 -9.81 -4.33 4.96
N SER A 73 -10.09 -3.06 5.28
CA SER A 73 -11.26 -2.33 4.77
C SER A 73 -11.12 -1.96 3.27
N TYR A 74 -9.91 -2.04 2.72
CA TYR A 74 -9.58 -1.64 1.35
C TYR A 74 -9.02 -2.84 0.57
N PRO A 75 -9.03 -2.79 -0.78
CA PRO A 75 -8.43 -3.84 -1.62
C PRO A 75 -6.89 -3.77 -1.63
N MET A 76 -6.27 -3.86 -0.44
CA MET A 76 -4.83 -3.79 -0.25
C MET A 76 -4.35 -4.78 0.83
N SER A 77 -3.13 -5.26 0.70
CA SER A 77 -2.39 -5.96 1.77
C SER A 77 -1.30 -5.07 2.35
N ALA A 78 -0.76 -5.39 3.53
CA ALA A 78 0.47 -4.75 4.02
C ALA A 78 1.72 -5.26 3.27
N ALA A 79 1.70 -6.53 2.86
CA ALA A 79 2.67 -7.11 1.94
C ALA A 79 2.05 -8.28 1.16
N VAL A 80 2.72 -8.68 0.07
CA VAL A 80 2.35 -9.85 -0.72
C VAL A 80 3.59 -10.68 -1.00
N ALA A 81 3.58 -11.95 -0.61
CA ALA A 81 4.62 -12.92 -0.95
C ALA A 81 4.19 -13.78 -2.15
N LYS A 82 5.12 -14.06 -3.06
CA LYS A 82 4.97 -15.06 -4.13
C LYS A 82 6.34 -15.54 -4.60
N GLY A 83 6.58 -16.84 -4.56
CA GLY A 83 7.90 -17.42 -4.82
C GLY A 83 8.94 -16.89 -3.83
N SER A 84 10.08 -16.40 -4.33
CA SER A 84 11.15 -15.79 -3.53
C SER A 84 10.97 -14.29 -3.29
N LEU A 85 9.90 -13.67 -3.81
CA LEU A 85 9.68 -12.24 -3.69
C LEU A 85 8.67 -11.89 -2.60
N LEU A 86 8.98 -10.81 -1.88
CA LEU A 86 8.05 -10.12 -0.99
C LEU A 86 7.89 -8.68 -1.49
N PHE A 87 6.67 -8.32 -1.85
CA PHE A 87 6.30 -6.95 -2.19
C PHE A 87 5.71 -6.29 -0.94
N VAL A 88 6.34 -5.23 -0.45
CA VAL A 88 5.90 -4.53 0.78
C VAL A 88 5.20 -3.24 0.37
N SER A 89 3.99 -3.04 0.88
CA SER A 89 3.19 -1.84 0.64
C SER A 89 3.82 -0.60 1.27
N GLY A 90 3.38 0.57 0.83
CA GLY A 90 3.65 1.82 1.55
C GLY A 90 3.17 1.70 3.00
N HIS A 91 4.10 1.87 3.93
CA HIS A 91 3.82 1.88 5.36
C HIS A 91 3.68 3.32 5.88
N VAL A 92 2.70 3.50 6.76
CA VAL A 92 2.42 4.74 7.47
C VAL A 92 2.30 4.40 8.94
N ALA A 93 2.66 5.35 9.79
CA ALA A 93 2.60 5.21 11.23
C ALA A 93 1.15 5.33 11.70
N THR A 94 0.47 4.19 11.77
CA THR A 94 -0.92 4.11 12.19
C THR A 94 -1.17 2.96 13.15
N GLY A 95 -2.16 3.17 14.03
CA GLY A 95 -2.73 2.11 14.84
C GLY A 95 -3.61 1.15 14.03
N PRO A 96 -4.12 0.08 14.66
CA PRO A 96 -4.97 -0.92 13.99
C PRO A 96 -6.26 -0.36 13.38
N ASP A 97 -6.74 0.78 13.85
CA ASP A 97 -7.93 1.49 13.34
C ASP A 97 -7.62 2.51 12.23
N GLY A 98 -6.34 2.70 11.89
CA GLY A 98 -5.89 3.62 10.85
C GLY A 98 -5.62 5.04 11.36
N THR A 99 -5.77 5.31 12.65
CA THR A 99 -5.39 6.60 13.24
C THR A 99 -3.88 6.78 13.24
N VAL A 100 -3.40 8.01 13.00
CA VAL A 100 -1.96 8.30 13.00
C VAL A 100 -1.41 8.21 14.41
N GLU A 101 -0.40 7.36 14.59
CA GLU A 101 0.20 7.09 15.90
C GLU A 101 1.72 6.93 15.79
N PRO A 102 2.54 7.72 16.53
CA PRO A 102 2.14 8.88 17.35
C PRO A 102 1.88 10.13 16.50
N PRO A 103 0.88 10.96 16.86
CA PRO A 103 0.60 12.18 16.10
C PRO A 103 1.72 13.23 16.30
N TYR A 104 2.06 13.94 15.23
CA TYR A 104 3.01 15.06 15.19
C TYR A 104 4.50 14.75 15.51
N ASP A 105 4.88 13.49 15.71
CA ASP A 105 6.28 13.08 15.90
C ASP A 105 6.80 12.30 14.68
N HIS A 106 7.45 13.01 13.75
CA HIS A 106 7.96 12.42 12.52
C HIS A 106 9.08 11.37 12.75
N VAL A 107 9.85 11.48 13.83
CA VAL A 107 10.93 10.53 14.13
C VAL A 107 10.32 9.23 14.64
N ALA A 108 9.38 9.31 15.57
CA ALA A 108 8.67 8.14 16.05
C ALA A 108 7.81 7.50 14.95
N GLN A 109 7.12 8.29 14.13
CA GLN A 109 6.38 7.78 12.98
C GLN A 109 7.29 7.03 11.99
N SER A 110 8.50 7.54 11.75
CA SER A 110 9.46 6.84 10.88
C SER A 110 9.81 5.45 11.45
N ARG A 111 10.01 5.34 12.77
CA ARG A 111 10.26 4.06 13.43
C ARG A 111 9.08 3.10 13.31
N GLU A 112 7.86 3.60 13.53
CA GLU A 112 6.63 2.80 13.36
C GLU A 112 6.46 2.28 11.93
N CYS A 113 6.77 3.09 10.91
CA CYS A 113 6.77 2.64 9.52
C CYS A 113 7.72 1.45 9.30
N TYR A 114 8.96 1.53 9.79
CA TYR A 114 9.92 0.44 9.69
C TYR A 114 9.52 -0.78 10.51
N ALA A 115 8.94 -0.60 11.69
CA ALA A 115 8.42 -1.69 12.52
C ALA A 115 7.29 -2.45 11.81
N GLY A 116 6.34 -1.73 11.21
CA GLY A 116 5.27 -2.34 10.42
C GLY A 116 5.79 -3.13 9.21
N MET A 117 6.83 -2.62 8.52
CA MET A 117 7.49 -3.37 7.44
C MET A 117 8.13 -4.67 7.95
N LEU A 118 8.79 -4.63 9.12
CA LEU A 118 9.39 -5.81 9.74
C LEU A 118 8.34 -6.84 10.17
N ASP A 119 7.17 -6.39 10.63
CA ASP A 119 6.07 -7.29 11.01
C ASP A 119 5.53 -8.09 9.82
N CYS A 120 5.67 -7.60 8.59
CA CYS A 120 5.32 -8.34 7.39
C CYS A 120 6.27 -9.52 7.10
N LEU A 121 7.41 -9.63 7.79
CA LEU A 121 8.37 -10.72 7.66
C LEU A 121 8.11 -11.89 8.62
N LYS A 122 7.22 -11.70 9.60
CA LYS A 122 6.85 -12.71 10.60
C LYS A 122 5.80 -13.67 10.04
#